data_AF-A0A1W1YXX2-F1
#
_entry.id   AF-A0A1W1YXX2-F1
#
_cell.length_a   1.000
_cell.length_b   1.000
_cell.length_c   1.000
_cell.angle_alpha   90.00
_cell.angle_beta   90.00
_cell.angle_gamma   90.00
#
_symmetry.space_group_name_H-M   'P 1'
#
loop_
_entity.id
_entity.type
_entity.pdbx_description
1 polymer ?
#
loop_
_entity_poly.entity_id
_entity_poly.type
_entity_poly.pdbx_seq_one_letter_code
_entity_poly.pdbx_strand_id
1 'polypeptide(L)'
;MEIPDNLLPQEILSRATLRGKEYAWRLEDIPKVIAAARNCNLASVGGQLQFRFPEGGTCECYWIEVDTHQWLSSDLSWAERVALTSETALAEFQKLQSKWDFISEGRSAFGEQFEKWEVAGGDPAEAMCFVWYVATQAEVAQWS
;
A
#
# COMPACT_ATOMS: atom_id res chain seq x y z
N MET A 1 3.71 0.11 -19.13
CA MET A 1 3.39 1.35 -18.42
C MET A 1 4.53 1.61 -17.45
N GLU A 2 5.26 2.71 -17.65
CA GLU A 2 6.29 3.20 -16.73
C GLU A 2 5.58 4.14 -15.76
N ILE A 3 5.64 3.84 -14.46
CA ILE A 3 5.19 4.77 -13.42
C ILE A 3 6.21 5.91 -13.45
N PRO A 4 5.81 7.19 -13.57
CA PRO A 4 6.76 8.29 -13.50
C PRO A 4 7.53 8.20 -12.19
N ASP A 5 8.86 8.07 -12.28
CA ASP A 5 9.72 8.16 -11.10
C ASP A 5 9.39 9.47 -10.37
N ASN A 6 9.19 9.40 -9.05
CA ASN A 6 9.02 10.54 -8.14
C ASN A 6 7.66 11.27 -8.12
N LEU A 7 6.53 10.57 -8.24
CA LEU A 7 5.22 11.20 -8.00
C LEU A 7 5.05 11.69 -6.55
N LEU A 8 5.66 11.01 -5.58
CA LEU A 8 5.61 11.38 -4.17
C LEU A 8 6.87 12.16 -3.76
N PRO A 9 6.81 12.98 -2.70
CA PRO A 9 7.97 13.67 -2.17
C PRO A 9 9.11 12.70 -1.80
N GLN A 10 10.36 13.12 -2.02
CA GLN A 10 11.54 12.30 -1.72
C GLN A 10 11.56 11.81 -0.26
N GLU A 11 11.08 12.63 0.69
CA GLU A 11 10.96 12.23 2.10
C GLU A 11 10.11 10.97 2.27
N ILE A 12 8.99 10.87 1.53
CA ILE A 12 8.10 9.70 1.57
C ILE A 12 8.74 8.52 0.85
N LEU A 13 9.32 8.73 -0.32
CA LEU A 13 9.94 7.66 -1.11
C LEU A 13 11.17 7.05 -0.41
N SER A 14 11.94 7.85 0.32
CA SER A 14 13.12 7.38 1.05
C SER A 14 12.81 6.39 2.18
N ARG A 15 11.56 6.33 2.63
CA ARG A 15 11.08 5.36 3.63
C ARG A 15 10.50 4.09 3.01
N ALA A 16 10.36 4.05 1.69
CA ALA A 16 9.83 2.91 0.98
C ALA A 16 10.93 1.87 0.72
N THR A 17 10.50 0.62 0.58
CA THR A 17 11.26 -0.39 -0.16
C THR A 17 10.65 -0.56 -1.55
N LEU A 18 11.49 -0.72 -2.56
CA LEU A 18 11.06 -0.99 -3.93
C LEU A 18 11.42 -2.43 -4.30
N ARG A 19 10.42 -3.22 -4.69
CA ARG A 19 10.61 -4.54 -5.32
C ARG A 19 9.87 -4.56 -6.64
N GLY A 20 10.58 -4.83 -7.74
CA GLY A 20 10.01 -4.70 -9.08
C GLY A 20 9.56 -3.26 -9.33
N LYS A 21 8.24 -3.05 -9.41
CA LYS A 21 7.61 -1.72 -9.59
C LYS A 21 6.74 -1.30 -8.40
N GLU A 22 6.82 -2.03 -7.29
CA GLU A 22 5.96 -1.83 -6.13
C GLU A 22 6.72 -1.17 -4.98
N TYR A 23 6.35 0.07 -4.69
CA TYR A 23 6.74 0.71 -3.44
C TYR A 23 5.90 0.16 -2.29
N ALA A 24 6.59 -0.23 -1.22
CA ALA A 24 5.96 -0.62 0.03
C ALA A 24 6.56 0.16 1.20
N TRP A 25 5.71 0.51 2.16
CA TRP A 25 6.09 1.21 3.37
C TRP A 25 5.78 0.36 4.59
N ARG A 26 6.37 0.73 5.72
CA ARG A 26 5.87 0.26 7.01
C ARG A 26 4.45 0.77 7.24
N LEU A 27 3.67 0.03 8.02
CA LEU A 27 2.25 0.32 8.22
C LEU A 27 2.04 1.69 8.86
N GLU A 28 2.93 2.11 9.77
CA GLU A 28 2.86 3.43 10.41
C GLU A 28 3.07 4.61 9.46
N ASP A 29 3.63 4.37 8.26
CA ASP A 29 3.88 5.40 7.27
C ASP A 29 2.75 5.53 6.24
N ILE A 30 1.86 4.55 6.11
CA ILE A 30 0.77 4.59 5.11
C ILE A 30 -0.13 5.82 5.26
N PRO A 31 -0.54 6.26 6.47
CA PRO A 31 -1.28 7.52 6.61
C PRO A 31 -0.53 8.74 6.05
N LYS A 32 0.81 8.77 6.14
CA LYS A 32 1.64 9.86 5.60
C LYS A 32 1.74 9.76 4.07
N VAL A 33 1.82 8.55 3.53
CA VAL A 33 1.79 8.31 2.07
C VAL A 33 0.49 8.84 1.47
N ILE A 34 -0.66 8.49 2.08
CA ILE A 34 -1.99 8.96 1.66
C ILE A 34 -2.07 10.50 1.71
N ALA A 35 -1.59 11.10 2.80
CA ALA A 35 -1.60 12.56 2.93
C ALA A 35 -0.69 13.24 1.90
N ALA A 36 0.49 12.69 1.64
CA ALA A 36 1.41 13.19 0.63
C ALA A 36 0.83 13.09 -0.79
N ALA A 37 0.17 11.97 -1.11
CA ALA A 37 -0.53 11.78 -2.39
C ALA A 37 -1.56 12.89 -2.62
N ARG A 38 -2.42 13.14 -1.61
CA ARG A 38 -3.41 14.24 -1.65
C ARG A 38 -2.75 15.60 -1.90
N ASN A 39 -1.68 15.90 -1.18
CA ASN A 39 -0.95 17.18 -1.31
C ASN A 39 -0.28 17.35 -2.68
N CYS A 40 0.09 16.25 -3.32
CA CYS A 40 0.63 16.21 -4.68
C CYS A 40 -0.47 16.14 -5.76
N ASN A 41 -1.75 16.27 -5.39
CA ASN A 41 -2.89 16.15 -6.30
C ASN A 41 -2.94 14.80 -7.04
N LEU A 42 -2.56 13.73 -6.32
CA LEU A 42 -2.62 12.34 -6.77
C LEU A 42 -3.77 11.63 -6.07
N ALA A 43 -4.50 10.82 -6.81
CA ALA A 43 -5.52 9.98 -6.20
C ALA A 43 -4.85 8.78 -5.54
N SER A 44 -5.27 8.46 -4.31
CA SER A 44 -4.97 7.16 -3.74
C SER A 44 -5.74 6.11 -4.53
N VAL A 45 -5.06 5.06 -5.02
CA VAL A 45 -5.75 3.95 -5.68
C VAL A 45 -6.11 2.90 -4.64
N GLY A 46 -5.15 2.58 -3.78
CA GLY A 46 -5.29 1.50 -2.81
C GLY A 46 -3.95 0.83 -2.57
N GLY A 47 -3.99 -0.33 -1.93
CA GLY A 47 -2.80 -1.05 -1.55
C GLY A 47 -3.11 -2.33 -0.81
N GLN A 48 -2.09 -3.11 -0.52
CA GLN A 48 -2.23 -4.44 0.07
C GLN A 48 -1.13 -4.74 1.08
N LEU A 49 -1.47 -5.48 2.13
CA LEU A 49 -0.52 -6.02 3.08
C LEU A 49 0.37 -7.08 2.41
N GLN A 50 1.68 -6.95 2.60
CA GLN A 50 2.65 -7.96 2.19
C GLN A 50 3.65 -8.25 3.32
N PHE A 51 4.16 -9.48 3.35
CA PHE A 51 5.37 -9.82 4.09
C PHE A 51 6.52 -10.04 3.11
N ARG A 52 7.51 -9.15 3.15
CA ARG A 52 8.69 -9.15 2.28
C ARG A 52 9.90 -9.65 3.06
N PHE A 53 10.11 -10.95 3.05
CA PHE A 53 11.25 -11.57 3.74
C PHE A 53 12.58 -11.22 3.04
N PRO A 54 13.68 -10.99 3.78
CA PRO A 54 14.97 -10.59 3.22
C PRO A 54 15.54 -11.57 2.17
N GLU A 55 15.27 -12.86 2.30
CA GLU A 55 15.75 -13.90 1.38
C GLU A 55 15.03 -13.93 0.02
N GLY A 56 14.14 -12.98 -0.24
CA GLY A 56 13.50 -12.78 -1.55
C GLY A 56 12.08 -13.33 -1.68
N GLY A 57 11.54 -13.93 -0.63
CA GLY A 57 10.12 -14.29 -0.55
C GLY A 57 9.22 -13.07 -0.35
N THR A 58 8.10 -13.02 -1.06
CA THR A 58 6.99 -12.09 -0.80
C THR A 58 5.73 -12.92 -0.59
N CYS A 59 5.05 -12.68 0.54
CA CYS A 59 3.74 -13.23 0.83
C CYS A 59 2.70 -12.12 0.70
N GLU A 60 1.74 -12.30 -0.19
CA GLU A 60 0.75 -11.28 -0.56
C GLU A 60 -0.60 -11.60 0.10
N CYS A 61 -1.04 -10.77 1.04
CA CYS A 61 -2.29 -10.96 1.75
C CYS A 61 -3.44 -10.33 0.95
N TYR A 62 -3.87 -10.97 -0.15
CA TYR A 62 -4.89 -10.42 -1.06
C TYR A 62 -6.25 -10.07 -0.45
N TRP A 63 -6.55 -10.56 0.75
CA TRP A 63 -7.79 -10.24 1.49
C TRP A 63 -7.64 -9.06 2.47
N ILE A 64 -6.43 -8.52 2.62
CA ILE A 64 -6.12 -7.38 3.48
C ILE A 64 -5.63 -6.24 2.61
N GLU A 65 -6.60 -5.56 2.00
CA GLU A 65 -6.36 -4.49 1.04
C GLU A 65 -7.29 -3.30 1.27
N VAL A 66 -6.84 -2.16 0.74
CA VAL A 66 -7.64 -0.96 0.56
C VAL A 66 -7.84 -0.80 -0.94
N ASP A 67 -9.07 -0.60 -1.38
CA ASP A 67 -9.39 -0.37 -2.79
C ASP A 67 -10.38 0.79 -2.92
N THR A 68 -9.90 1.87 -3.55
CA THR A 68 -10.71 3.07 -3.83
C THR A 68 -10.96 3.27 -5.32
N HIS A 69 -10.63 2.28 -6.15
CA HIS A 69 -10.70 2.37 -7.61
C HIS A 69 -12.08 2.75 -8.13
N GLN A 70 -13.14 2.28 -7.48
CA GLN A 70 -14.53 2.65 -7.82
C GLN A 70 -14.79 4.17 -7.84
N TRP A 71 -14.04 4.96 -7.06
CA TRP A 71 -14.19 6.41 -7.01
C TRP A 71 -13.43 7.13 -8.13
N LEU A 72 -12.47 6.45 -8.76
CA LEU A 72 -11.64 6.99 -9.84
C LEU A 72 -12.42 7.12 -11.15
N SER A 73 -13.47 6.32 -11.33
CA SER A 73 -14.37 6.34 -12.49
C SER A 73 -15.64 7.20 -12.29
N SER A 74 -15.68 8.02 -11.25
CA SER A 74 -16.83 8.89 -10.96
C SER A 74 -16.88 10.12 -11.88
N ASP A 75 -18.04 10.78 -11.98
CA ASP A 75 -18.20 12.05 -12.71
C ASP A 75 -17.62 13.27 -11.97
N LEU A 76 -17.02 13.05 -10.80
CA LEU A 76 -16.41 14.09 -9.98
C LEU A 76 -15.24 14.76 -10.71
N SER A 77 -14.96 16.01 -10.36
CA SER A 77 -13.72 16.67 -10.77
C SER A 77 -12.50 15.93 -10.19
N TRP A 78 -11.32 16.10 -10.80
CA TRP A 78 -10.12 15.43 -10.31
C TRP A 78 -9.81 15.75 -8.85
N ALA A 79 -9.93 17.02 -8.45
CA ALA A 79 -9.69 17.44 -7.07
C ALA A 79 -10.65 16.76 -6.07
N GLU A 80 -11.92 16.59 -6.45
CA GLU A 80 -12.89 15.85 -5.64
C GLU A 80 -12.55 14.36 -5.55
N ARG A 81 -12.11 13.72 -6.65
CA ARG A 81 -11.64 12.33 -6.62
C ARG A 81 -10.42 12.16 -5.71
N VAL A 82 -9.45 13.07 -5.78
CA VAL A 82 -8.26 13.06 -4.92
C VAL A 82 -8.65 13.17 -3.44
N ALA A 83 -9.55 14.10 -3.10
CA ALA A 83 -10.03 14.24 -1.72
C ALA A 83 -10.77 12.98 -1.24
N LEU A 84 -11.72 12.49 -2.05
CA LEU A 84 -12.56 11.35 -1.71
C LEU A 84 -11.77 10.05 -1.55
N THR A 85 -10.85 9.76 -2.48
CA THR A 85 -9.99 8.58 -2.42
C THR A 85 -9.04 8.65 -1.24
N SER A 86 -8.48 9.82 -0.93
CA SER A 86 -7.63 10.01 0.27
C SER A 86 -8.39 9.74 1.56
N GLU A 87 -9.59 10.29 1.71
CA GLU A 87 -10.42 10.14 2.91
C GLU A 87 -10.94 8.70 3.08
N THR A 88 -11.40 8.10 2.00
CA THR A 88 -11.86 6.70 2.00
C THR A 88 -10.71 5.76 2.31
N ALA A 89 -9.57 5.92 1.63
CA ALA A 89 -8.39 5.09 1.84
C ALA A 89 -7.89 5.13 3.28
N LEU A 90 -7.84 6.31 3.90
CA LEU A 90 -7.40 6.46 5.28
C LEU A 90 -8.37 5.75 6.24
N ALA A 91 -9.68 5.93 6.05
CA ALA A 91 -10.69 5.30 6.88
C ALA A 91 -10.67 3.77 6.74
N GLU A 92 -10.49 3.24 5.53
CA GLU A 92 -10.39 1.81 5.29
C GLU A 92 -9.11 1.21 5.87
N PHE A 93 -7.97 1.86 5.68
CA PHE A 93 -6.70 1.42 6.27
C PHE A 93 -6.79 1.34 7.80
N GLN A 94 -7.37 2.36 8.46
CA GLN A 94 -7.61 2.34 9.90
C GLN A 94 -8.53 1.19 10.34
N LYS A 95 -9.58 0.89 9.55
CA LYS A 95 -10.44 -0.26 9.81
C LYS A 95 -9.65 -1.57 9.73
N LEU A 96 -8.77 -1.74 8.74
CA LEU A 96 -7.92 -2.94 8.64
C LEU A 96 -7.09 -3.13 9.90
N GLN A 97 -6.43 -2.06 10.39
CA GLN A 97 -5.60 -2.10 11.60
C GLN A 97 -6.39 -2.49 12.85
N SER A 98 -7.68 -2.15 12.90
CA SER A 98 -8.57 -2.54 14.02
C SER A 98 -9.19 -3.93 13.87
N LYS A 99 -9.32 -4.42 12.63
CA LYS A 99 -10.03 -5.65 12.30
C LYS A 99 -9.14 -6.89 12.37
N TRP A 100 -7.88 -6.74 11.97
CA TRP A 100 -6.98 -7.87 11.74
C TRP A 100 -5.77 -7.82 12.65
N ASP A 101 -5.36 -9.00 13.12
CA ASP A 101 -3.99 -9.21 13.58
C ASP A 101 -3.16 -9.68 12.38
N PHE A 102 -2.46 -8.74 11.75
CA PHE A 102 -1.73 -8.99 10.50
C PHE A 102 -0.70 -10.11 10.61
N ILE A 103 0.00 -10.23 11.75
CA ILE A 103 1.02 -11.28 11.92
C ILE A 103 0.33 -12.64 12.03
N SER A 104 -0.75 -12.73 12.81
CA SER A 104 -1.51 -13.97 12.93
C SER A 104 -2.12 -14.39 11.58
N GLU A 105 -2.64 -13.45 10.81
CA GLU A 105 -3.14 -13.69 9.44
C GLU A 105 -2.04 -14.19 8.51
N GLY A 106 -0.86 -13.55 8.55
CA GLY A 106 0.31 -13.95 7.77
C GLY A 106 0.78 -15.37 8.12
N ARG A 107 0.90 -15.69 9.41
CA ARG A 107 1.27 -17.04 9.88
C ARG A 107 0.26 -18.10 9.44
N SER A 108 -1.03 -17.78 9.53
CA SER A 108 -2.11 -18.70 9.14
C SER A 108 -2.04 -19.04 7.65
N ALA A 109 -1.79 -18.05 6.80
CA ALA A 109 -1.74 -18.23 5.35
C ALA A 109 -0.40 -18.72 4.81
N PHE A 110 0.72 -18.37 5.46
CA PHE A 110 2.08 -18.57 4.95
C PHE A 110 3.02 -19.19 5.99
N GLY A 111 2.51 -20.18 6.74
CA GLY A 111 3.19 -20.75 7.91
C GLY A 111 4.63 -21.21 7.65
N GLU A 112 4.91 -21.85 6.50
CA GLU A 112 6.26 -22.33 6.18
C GLU A 112 7.28 -21.19 6.06
N GLN A 113 6.90 -20.06 5.47
CA GLN A 113 7.77 -18.89 5.31
C GLN A 113 8.01 -18.19 6.64
N PHE A 114 6.98 -18.06 7.47
CA PHE A 114 7.10 -17.49 8.81
C PHE A 114 7.96 -18.36 9.72
N GLU A 115 7.73 -19.68 9.74
CA GLU A 115 8.51 -20.60 10.56
C GLU A 115 9.99 -20.56 10.19
N LYS A 116 10.33 -20.60 8.89
CA LYS A 116 11.72 -20.46 8.43
C LYS A 116 12.37 -19.17 8.90
N TRP A 117 11.65 -18.05 8.80
CA TRP A 117 12.16 -16.74 9.21
C TRP A 117 12.36 -16.64 10.72
N GLU A 118 11.38 -17.08 11.51
CA GLU A 118 11.41 -17.03 12.97
C GLU A 118 12.47 -17.97 13.54
N VAL A 119 12.65 -19.17 12.98
CA VAL A 119 13.73 -20.11 13.37
C VAL A 119 15.12 -19.51 13.07
N ALA A 120 15.26 -18.70 12.02
CA ALA A 120 16.48 -17.95 11.73
C ALA A 120 16.69 -16.75 12.68
N GLY A 121 15.78 -16.51 13.64
CA GLY A 121 15.84 -15.42 14.61
C GLY A 121 15.23 -14.11 14.11
N GLY A 122 14.51 -14.15 13.00
CA GLY A 122 13.86 -12.99 12.41
C GLY A 122 12.54 -12.61 13.08
N ASP A 123 12.24 -11.32 13.12
CA ASP A 123 10.94 -10.81 13.58
C ASP A 123 9.99 -10.63 12.37
N PRO A 124 8.80 -11.28 12.33
CA PRO A 124 7.84 -11.08 11.26
C PRO A 124 7.39 -9.62 11.08
N ALA A 125 7.41 -8.81 12.14
CA ALA A 125 7.06 -7.40 12.07
C ALA A 125 8.04 -6.61 11.17
N GLU A 126 9.30 -7.04 11.09
CA GLU A 126 10.31 -6.39 10.22
C GLU A 126 10.09 -6.69 8.73
N ALA A 127 9.47 -7.85 8.42
CA ALA A 127 9.11 -8.21 7.06
C ALA A 127 7.75 -7.59 6.63
N MET A 128 6.95 -7.12 7.59
CA MET A 128 5.61 -6.61 7.33
C MET A 128 5.63 -5.22 6.69
N CYS A 129 4.94 -5.09 5.57
CA CYS A 129 4.83 -3.83 4.85
C CYS A 129 3.47 -3.74 4.15
N PHE A 130 3.17 -2.57 3.62
CA PHE A 130 1.96 -2.34 2.86
C PHE A 130 2.34 -1.64 1.55
N VAL A 131 2.02 -2.28 0.43
CA VAL A 131 2.19 -1.68 -0.90
C VAL A 131 1.17 -0.59 -1.07
N TRP A 132 1.54 0.52 -1.70
CA TRP A 132 0.59 1.60 -1.97
C TRP A 132 0.71 2.14 -3.38
N TYR A 133 -0.44 2.32 -4.01
CA TYR A 133 -0.58 2.81 -5.37
C TYR A 133 -1.26 4.18 -5.39
N VAL A 134 -0.71 5.06 -6.21
CA VAL A 134 -1.25 6.39 -6.49
C VAL A 134 -1.39 6.54 -7.99
N ALA A 135 -2.33 7.40 -8.42
CA ALA A 135 -2.54 7.68 -9.83
C ALA A 135 -2.67 9.18 -10.09
N THR A 136 -2.16 9.59 -11.24
CA THR A 136 -2.39 10.89 -11.86
C THR A 136 -3.70 10.88 -12.65
N GLN A 137 -4.24 12.06 -12.94
CA GLN A 137 -5.43 12.19 -13.79
C GLN A 137 -5.21 11.58 -15.19
N ALA A 138 -4.00 11.74 -15.73
CA ALA A 138 -3.65 11.24 -17.06
C ALA A 138 -3.59 9.71 -17.13
N GLU A 139 -3.16 9.04 -16.06
CA GLU A 139 -3.19 7.58 -15.96
C GLU A 139 -4.63 7.06 -15.87
N VAL A 140 -5.44 7.66 -14.99
CA VAL A 140 -6.85 7.25 -14.84
C VAL A 140 -7.64 7.39 -16.14
N ALA A 141 -7.36 8.44 -16.93
CA ALA A 141 -7.99 8.64 -18.24
C ALA A 141 -7.69 7.50 -19.25
N GLN A 142 -6.60 6.74 -19.05
CA GLN A 142 -6.19 5.63 -19.92
C GLN A 142 -6.73 4.27 -19.47
N TRP A 143 -7.42 4.18 -18.32
CA TRP A 143 -8.00 2.93 -17.84
C TRP A 143 -9.36 2.58 -18.49
N SER A 144 -9.66 3.23 -19.61
CA SER A 144 -10.88 3.04 -20.40
C SER A 144 -10.85 1.78 -21.24
#